data_AF-A0A1Y3PBD5-F1
#
_entry.id   AF-A0A1Y3PBD5-F1
#
_cell.length_a   1.000
_cell.length_b   1.000
_cell.length_c   1.000
_cell.angle_alpha   90.00
_cell.angle_beta   90.00
_cell.angle_gamma   90.00
#
_symmetry.space_group_name_H-M   'P 1'
#
loop_
_entity.id
_entity.type
_entity.pdbx_description
1 polymer ?
#
loop_
_entity_poly.entity_id
_entity_poly.type
_entity_poly.pdbx_seq_one_letter_code
_entity_poly.pdbx_strand_id
1 'polypeptide(L)' 'MTFAGGARLTFKKDLVGSAHVFRMAEKKSSVICDRMLYTAIRKAGIGVKPGSGGLLWRDAADV' A
#
# COMPACT_ATOMS: atom_id res chain seq x y z
N MET A 1 -7.50 -6.51 -4.00
CA MET A 1 -7.46 -7.97 -3.80
C MET A 1 -8.83 -8.32 -3.30
N THR A 2 -9.63 -8.91 -4.18
CA THR A 2 -10.99 -9.27 -3.83
C THR A 2 -10.93 -10.51 -2.97
N PHE A 3 -11.20 -10.37 -1.67
CA PHE A 3 -11.46 -11.52 -0.83
C PHE A 3 -12.73 -12.20 -1.33
N ALA A 4 -12.73 -13.53 -1.41
CA ALA A 4 -13.92 -14.29 -1.76
C ALA A 4 -15.06 -13.84 -0.83
N GLY A 5 -16.12 -13.24 -1.40
CA GLY A 5 -17.28 -12.73 -0.64
C GLY A 5 -17.35 -11.22 -0.40
N GLY A 6 -16.49 -10.39 -1.01
CA GLY A 6 -16.63 -8.91 -0.95
C GLY A 6 -16.21 -8.29 0.38
N ALA A 7 -15.43 -9.02 1.18
CA ALA A 7 -14.88 -8.49 2.42
C ALA A 7 -13.94 -7.31 2.14
N ARG A 8 -14.05 -6.26 2.97
CA ARG A 8 -13.20 -5.07 2.92
C ARG A 8 -12.35 -5.02 4.19
N LEU A 9 -11.05 -4.87 4.02
CA LEU A 9 -10.13 -4.70 5.14
C LEU A 9 -10.04 -3.24 5.53
N THR A 10 -9.90 -2.99 6.82
CA THR A 10 -9.55 -1.68 7.37
C THR A 10 -8.46 -1.87 8.41
N PHE A 11 -7.59 -0.86 8.55
CA PHE A 11 -6.58 -0.91 9.60
C PHE A 11 -7.18 -0.55 10.95
N LYS A 12 -6.74 -1.26 12.00
CA LYS A 12 -7.04 -0.86 13.38
C LYS A 12 -6.16 0.35 13.72
N LYS A 13 -6.78 1.53 13.79
CA LYS A 13 -6.08 2.83 13.91
C LYS A 13 -5.08 2.87 15.08
N ASP A 14 -5.45 2.28 16.22
CA ASP A 14 -4.61 2.26 17.42
C ASP A 14 -3.32 1.45 17.25
N LEU A 15 -3.29 0.52 16.29
CA LEU A 15 -2.11 -0.31 15.99
C LEU A 15 -1.26 0.26 14.86
N VAL A 16 -1.82 1.12 14.01
CA VAL A 16 -1.08 1.73 12.88
C VAL A 16 -0.10 2.77 13.38
N GLY A 17 -0.49 3.58 14.36
CA GLY A 17 0.33 4.69 14.85
C GLY A 17 0.78 5.60 13.70
N SER A 18 2.08 5.84 13.59
CA SER A 18 2.71 6.64 12.53
C SER A 18 3.26 5.81 11.36
N ALA A 19 2.87 4.54 11.23
CA ALA A 19 3.33 3.68 10.14
C ALA A 19 2.60 3.99 8.82
N HIS A 20 3.35 4.05 7.74
CA HIS A 20 2.83 4.28 6.39
C HIS A 20 3.09 3.12 5.40
N VAL A 21 3.89 2.13 5.82
CA VAL A 21 4.26 0.95 5.04
C VAL A 21 3.85 -0.30 5.81
N PHE A 22 3.16 -1.21 5.14
CA PHE A 22 2.63 -2.43 5.74
C PHE A 22 3.03 -3.65 4.92
N ARG A 23 3.21 -4.78 5.59
CA ARG A 23 3.46 -6.07 4.98
C ARG A 23 2.44 -7.07 5.53
N MET A 24 1.78 -7.81 4.64
CA MET A 24 0.90 -8.89 5.07
C MET A 24 1.74 -10.08 5.56
N ALA A 25 1.43 -10.61 6.75
CA ALA A 25 2.07 -11.81 7.28
C ALA A 25 1.86 -13.02 6.34
N GLU A 26 0.62 -13.20 5.87
CA GLU A 26 0.20 -14.28 4.96
C GLU A 26 0.79 -14.15 3.55
N LYS A 27 1.20 -12.94 3.16
CA LYS A 27 1.75 -12.66 1.82
C LYS A 27 2.98 -11.78 1.93
N LYS A 28 4.09 -12.39 2.33
CA LYS A 28 5.36 -11.70 2.62
C LYS A 28 5.89 -10.82 1.48
N SER A 29 5.56 -11.15 0.23
CA SER A 29 5.92 -10.36 -0.96
C SER A 29 5.00 -9.16 -1.22
N SER A 30 3.89 -9.04 -0.48
CA SER A 30 2.93 -7.94 -0.60
C SER A 30 3.26 -6.84 0.39
N VAL A 31 4.02 -5.86 -0.08
CA VAL A 31 4.23 -4.59 0.61
C VAL A 31 3.25 -3.56 0.06
N ILE A 32 2.52 -2.89 0.94
CA ILE A 32 1.51 -1.87 0.61
C ILE A 32 1.79 -0.61 1.42
N CYS A 33 1.32 0.55 0.95
CA CYS A 33 1.40 1.80 1.67
C CYS A 33 0.02 2.43 1.88
N ASP A 34 -0.09 3.36 2.81
CA ASP A 34 -1.31 4.17 2.92
C ASP A 34 -1.43 5.19 1.77
N ARG A 35 -2.59 5.85 1.71
CA ARG A 35 -2.90 6.85 0.68
C ARG A 35 -1.98 8.07 0.74
N MET A 36 -1.53 8.45 1.92
CA MET A 36 -0.69 9.63 2.12
C MET A 36 0.68 9.40 1.48
N LEU A 37 1.35 8.31 1.83
CA LEU A 37 2.62 7.91 1.26
C LEU A 37 2.50 7.60 -0.23
N TYR A 38 1.44 6.92 -0.65
CA TYR A 38 1.18 6.64 -2.06
C TYR A 38 1.17 7.94 -2.89
N THR A 39 0.42 8.94 -2.42
CA THR A 39 0.30 10.23 -3.11
C THR A 39 1.64 10.99 -3.13
N ALA A 40 2.39 10.96 -2.03
CA ALA A 40 3.70 11.61 -1.93
C ALA A 40 4.72 11.01 -2.92
N ILE A 41 4.79 9.67 -2.99
CA ILE A 41 5.67 8.93 -3.90
C ILE A 41 5.33 9.25 -5.36
N ARG A 42 4.03 9.29 -5.69
CA ARG A 42 3.55 9.66 -7.04
C ARG A 42 3.91 11.10 -7.39
N LYS A 43 3.74 12.04 -6.45
CA LYS A 43 4.13 13.45 -6.62
C LYS A 43 5.65 13.61 -6.81
N ALA A 44 6.44 12.75 -6.17
CA ALA A 44 7.89 12.69 -6.36
C ALA A 44 8.32 12.03 -7.69
N GLY A 45 7.38 11.56 -8.52
CA GLY A 45 7.69 10.91 -9.80
C GLY A 45 8.17 9.46 -9.68
N ILE A 46 7.99 8.82 -8.53
CA ILE A 46 8.42 7.44 -8.29
C ILE A 46 7.28 6.46 -8.66
N GLY A 47 7.63 5.32 -9.26
CA GLY A 47 6.66 4.27 -9.60
C GLY A 47 5.77 4.59 -10.82
N VAL A 48 5.90 5.77 -11.43
CA VAL A 48 5.16 6.19 -12.65
C VAL A 48 5.95 5.85 -13.92
N LYS A 49 5.26 5.48 -15.00
CA LYS A 49 5.91 5.23 -16.30
C LYS A 49 6.71 6.47 -16.74
N PRO A 50 7.90 6.32 -17.36
CA PRO A 50 8.49 5.06 -17.84
C PRO A 50 9.38 4.32 -16.82
N GLY A 51 9.59 4.85 -15.61
CA GLY A 51 10.55 4.29 -14.65
C GLY A 51 10.00 4.19 -13.24
N SER A 52 9.98 2.99 -12.68
CA SER A 52 9.60 2.79 -11.28
C SER A 52 10.68 3.21 -10.28
N GLY A 53 11.93 3.38 -10.74
CA GLY A 53 13.09 3.53 -9.85
C GLY A 53 13.28 2.31 -8.94
N GLY A 54 12.74 1.14 -9.31
CA GLY A 54 12.75 -0.07 -8.49
C GLY A 54 11.67 -0.12 -7.41
N LEU A 55 10.86 0.92 -7.27
CA LEU A 55 9.83 1.02 -6.23
C LEU A 55 8.43 0.96 -6.84
N LEU A 56 7.73 -0.16 -6.62
CA LEU A 56 6.35 -0.37 -7.03
C LEU A 56 5.46 -0.44 -5.78
N TRP A 57 4.82 0.66 -5.45
CA TRP A 57 3.92 0.77 -4.31
C TRP A 57 2.47 0.56 -4.74
N ARG A 58 1.71 -0.16 -3.89
CA ARG A 58 0.25 -0.30 -3.98
C ARG A 58 -0.40 0.36 -2.79
N ASP A 59 -1.44 1.14 -3.05
CA ASP A 59 -2.28 1.74 -2.03
C ASP A 59 -3.09 0.65 -1.33
N ALA A 60 -3.06 0.63 0.00
CA ALA A 60 -3.81 -0.30 0.83
C ALA A 60 -5.34 -0.19 0.65
N ALA A 61 -5.85 0.92 0.12
CA ALA A 61 -7.26 1.06 -0.23
C ALA A 61 -7.65 0.37 -1.56
N ASP A 62 -6.66 0.01 -2.38
CA ASP A 62 -6.80 -0.58 -3.73
C ASP A 62 -6.26 -2.03 -3.79
N VAL A 63 -5.83 -2.56 -2.63
CA VAL A 63 -5.52 -3.98 -2.46
C VAL A 63 -6.70 -4.76 -1.94
#